data_AF-A0A6J5F3P0-F1
#
_entry.id   AF-A0A6J5F3P0-F1
#
_cell.length_a   1.000
_cell.length_b   1.000
_cell.length_c   1.000
_cell.angle_alpha   90.00
_cell.angle_beta   90.00
_cell.angle_gamma   90.00
#
_symmetry.space_group_name_H-M   'P 1'
#
loop_
_entity.id
_entity.type
_entity.pdbx_description
1 polymer ?
#
loop_
_entity_poly.entity_id
_entity_poly.type
_entity_poly.pdbx_seq_one_letter_code
_entity_poly.pdbx_strand_id
1 'polypeptide(L)'
;MFSRNHKVVAACLLAIAAIHASSIFAASGFQVEVNVTDALLKNPHSKLWKQDPSAGSPDYKYLVVGRRPDGAVMVLYRQPDLTNERKIRLSGALFKCGIKRDWPILFIDSAADVKKQLEHPFLDDPSHEGISFMEGSDVAIVYQAVCGG
;
A
#
# COMPACT_ATOMS: atom_id res chain seq x y z
N MET A 1 74.52 23.46 -13.09
CA MET A 1 74.39 23.46 -14.56
C MET A 1 73.35 22.41 -14.95
N PHE A 2 72.45 22.79 -15.87
CA PHE A 2 71.35 22.02 -16.51
C PHE A 2 70.21 21.54 -15.57
N SER A 3 69.02 22.17 -15.47
CA SER A 3 68.07 22.77 -16.43
C SER A 3 67.15 21.76 -17.11
N ARG A 4 65.84 21.96 -16.88
CA ARG A 4 64.68 21.69 -17.77
C ARG A 4 64.21 20.22 -17.85
N ASN A 5 62.91 19.88 -17.87
CA ASN A 5 61.69 20.65 -18.14
C ASN A 5 60.44 19.72 -18.13
N HIS A 6 59.25 20.35 -18.16
CA HIS A 6 57.94 19.89 -18.68
C HIS A 6 57.06 19.04 -17.74
N LYS A 7 56.02 19.64 -17.13
CA LYS A 7 54.66 19.91 -17.66
C LYS A 7 53.79 18.65 -17.83
N VAL A 8 52.83 18.46 -16.91
CA VAL A 8 51.45 17.95 -17.12
C VAL A 8 50.64 18.52 -15.93
N VAL A 9 49.85 19.59 -16.04
CA VAL A 9 48.50 19.74 -16.62
C VAL A 9 47.42 18.89 -15.92
N ALA A 10 46.49 19.60 -15.28
CA ALA A 10 45.08 19.27 -15.02
C ALA A 10 44.75 18.01 -14.17
N ALA A 11 44.01 18.22 -13.09
CA ALA A 11 42.54 18.14 -13.16
C ALA A 11 41.91 18.50 -11.80
N CYS A 12 40.96 19.43 -11.84
CA CYS A 12 39.94 19.57 -10.81
C CYS A 12 39.20 18.26 -10.60
N LEU A 13 38.93 17.90 -9.35
CA LEU A 13 37.74 17.14 -8.93
C LEU A 13 37.40 17.63 -7.51
N LEU A 14 36.66 18.74 -7.44
CA LEU A 14 35.26 18.76 -7.02
C LEU A 14 34.99 18.05 -5.68
N ALA A 15 34.82 18.89 -4.67
CA ALA A 15 34.10 18.58 -3.46
C ALA A 15 32.68 18.11 -3.77
N ILE A 16 32.31 16.92 -3.28
CA ILE A 16 30.94 16.61 -2.88
C ILE A 16 31.06 15.75 -1.62
N ALA A 17 31.31 16.41 -0.48
CA ALA A 17 30.96 15.80 0.80
C ALA A 17 29.44 15.65 0.78
N ALA A 18 29.00 14.39 0.84
CA ALA A 18 27.61 13.98 0.81
C ALA A 18 26.77 14.82 1.77
N ILE A 19 26.06 15.81 1.22
CA ILE A 19 24.90 16.38 1.88
C ILE A 19 23.95 15.21 2.03
N HIS A 20 23.73 14.85 3.29
CA HIS A 20 22.74 13.89 3.72
C HIS A 20 21.43 14.25 3.03
N ALA A 21 21.09 13.48 1.99
CA ALA A 21 19.71 13.34 1.57
C ALA A 21 19.01 12.59 2.71
N SER A 22 18.70 13.33 3.77
CA SER A 22 17.65 13.01 4.72
C SER A 22 16.32 13.08 3.99
N SER A 23 16.15 12.27 2.94
CA SER A 23 14.83 11.83 2.53
C SER A 23 14.44 10.78 3.56
N ILE A 24 14.00 11.27 4.71
CA ILE A 24 13.38 10.48 5.76
C ILE A 24 12.11 9.89 5.13
N PHE A 25 12.21 8.70 4.55
CA PHE A 25 11.04 7.86 4.28
C PHE A 25 10.57 7.29 5.63
N ALA A 26 10.03 8.16 6.48
CA ALA A 26 9.24 7.78 7.63
C ALA A 26 7.83 8.34 7.42
N ALA A 27 7.13 7.86 6.39
CA ALA A 27 5.83 8.42 6.07
C ALA A 27 4.66 7.59 6.64
N SER A 28 4.83 6.28 6.81
CA SER A 28 3.75 5.45 7.40
C SER A 28 4.20 4.14 8.06
N GLY A 29 5.44 3.71 7.87
CA GLY A 29 5.95 2.44 8.41
C GLY A 29 5.38 1.17 7.76
N PHE A 30 4.59 1.28 6.68
CA PHE A 30 4.09 0.12 5.95
C PHE A 30 5.23 -0.63 5.26
N GLN A 31 5.39 -1.91 5.60
CA GLN A 31 6.11 -2.89 4.82
C GLN A 31 5.17 -3.39 3.72
N VAL A 32 5.49 -3.05 2.47
CA VAL A 32 4.70 -3.44 1.30
C VAL A 32 4.89 -4.93 1.04
N GLU A 33 3.81 -5.70 1.08
CA GLU A 33 3.80 -7.13 0.77
C GLU A 33 3.61 -7.36 -0.74
N VAL A 34 2.86 -6.48 -1.40
CA VAL A 34 2.55 -6.59 -2.83
C VAL A 34 2.77 -5.25 -3.53
N ASN A 35 3.59 -5.25 -4.57
CA ASN A 35 3.73 -4.09 -5.45
C ASN A 35 2.47 -3.94 -6.33
N VAL A 36 1.58 -3.04 -5.95
CA VAL A 36 0.33 -2.81 -6.67
C VAL A 36 0.58 -1.99 -7.92
N THR A 37 0.08 -2.49 -9.06
CA THR A 37 0.15 -1.82 -10.37
C THR A 37 -1.25 -1.77 -10.98
N ASP A 38 -1.50 -0.84 -11.90
CA ASP A 38 -2.79 -0.77 -12.61
C ASP A 38 -3.10 -2.07 -13.35
N ALA A 39 -2.06 -2.74 -13.86
CA ALA A 39 -2.20 -4.05 -14.51
C ALA A 39 -2.68 -5.12 -13.52
N LEU A 40 -2.15 -5.15 -12.29
CA LEU A 40 -2.62 -6.06 -11.24
C LEU A 40 -4.08 -5.79 -10.86
N LEU A 41 -4.44 -4.52 -10.70
CA LEU A 41 -5.80 -4.10 -10.36
C LEU A 41 -6.83 -4.53 -11.42
N LYS A 42 -6.43 -4.53 -12.70
CA LYS A 42 -7.27 -4.91 -13.84
C LYS A 42 -7.22 -6.41 -14.18
N ASN A 43 -6.34 -7.19 -13.55
CA ASN A 43 -6.14 -8.60 -13.89
C ASN A 43 -7.03 -9.53 -13.03
N PRO A 44 -8.13 -10.09 -13.58
CA PRO A 44 -9.04 -10.97 -12.84
C PRO A 44 -8.41 -12.33 -12.47
N HIS A 45 -7.35 -12.73 -13.17
CA HIS A 45 -6.71 -14.05 -13.05
C HIS A 45 -5.44 -14.02 -12.19
N SER A 46 -5.07 -12.87 -11.61
CA SER A 46 -3.90 -12.81 -10.73
C SER A 46 -4.11 -13.68 -9.49
N LYS A 47 -3.11 -14.53 -9.21
CA LYS A 47 -3.08 -15.42 -8.04
C LYS A 47 -2.78 -14.69 -6.73
N LEU A 48 -2.42 -13.40 -6.79
CA LEU A 48 -2.16 -12.59 -5.60
C LEU A 48 -3.47 -12.24 -4.88
N TRP A 49 -4.57 -12.14 -5.63
CA TRP A 49 -5.90 -11.98 -5.07
C TRP A 49 -6.34 -13.26 -4.36
N LYS A 50 -6.71 -13.14 -3.10
CA LYS A 50 -7.27 -14.21 -2.29
C LYS A 50 -8.79 -14.17 -2.38
N GLN A 51 -9.42 -15.35 -2.34
CA GLN A 51 -10.86 -15.45 -2.30
C GLN A 51 -11.40 -14.83 -1.01
N ASP A 52 -12.42 -13.98 -1.10
CA ASP A 52 -13.11 -13.47 0.08
C ASP A 52 -13.83 -14.64 0.80
N PRO A 53 -13.51 -14.94 2.08
CA PRO A 53 -14.12 -16.05 2.81
C PRO A 53 -15.60 -15.85 3.13
N SER A 54 -16.08 -14.61 3.12
CA SER A 54 -17.49 -14.27 3.37
C SER A 54 -18.37 -14.52 2.15
N ALA A 55 -17.78 -14.52 0.95
CA ALA A 55 -18.51 -14.58 -0.29
C ALA A 55 -18.54 -16.00 -0.87
N GLY A 56 -19.75 -16.44 -1.24
CA GLY A 56 -19.93 -17.69 -2.00
C GLY A 56 -19.50 -17.60 -3.48
N SER A 57 -19.22 -16.39 -3.98
CA SER A 57 -18.84 -16.16 -5.38
C SER A 57 -17.33 -15.94 -5.54
N PRO A 58 -16.69 -16.58 -6.56
CA PRO A 58 -15.25 -16.45 -6.81
C PRO A 58 -14.83 -15.05 -7.29
N ASP A 59 -15.79 -14.17 -7.58
CA ASP A 59 -15.51 -12.83 -8.09
C ASP A 59 -15.17 -11.82 -6.98
N TYR A 60 -15.56 -12.14 -5.74
CA TYR A 60 -15.24 -11.38 -4.54
C TYR A 60 -13.89 -11.80 -4.00
N LYS A 61 -12.94 -10.88 -4.03
CA LYS A 61 -11.56 -11.14 -3.68
C LYS A 61 -10.98 -10.02 -2.84
N TYR A 62 -9.94 -10.35 -2.07
CA TYR A 62 -9.17 -9.38 -1.33
C TYR A 62 -7.66 -9.53 -1.58
N LEU A 63 -6.92 -8.46 -1.34
CA LEU A 63 -5.47 -8.40 -1.48
C LEU A 63 -4.88 -7.65 -0.29
N VAL A 64 -4.01 -8.31 0.48
CA VAL A 64 -3.21 -7.63 1.50
C VAL A 64 -2.08 -6.90 0.79
N VAL A 65 -2.06 -5.57 0.91
CA VAL A 65 -1.09 -4.72 0.21
C VAL A 65 0.16 -4.51 1.05
N GLY A 66 -0.01 -4.32 2.36
CA GLY A 66 1.10 -4.10 3.27
C GLY A 66 0.67 -4.09 4.73
N ARG A 67 1.67 -4.20 5.60
CA ARG A 67 1.50 -4.22 7.06
C ARG A 67 2.46 -3.27 7.75
N ARG A 68 2.04 -2.75 8.90
CA ARG A 68 2.88 -1.97 9.81
C ARG A 68 3.19 -2.77 11.07
N PRO A 69 4.34 -2.49 11.71
CA PRO A 69 4.71 -3.11 13.00
C PRO A 69 3.70 -2.86 14.13
N ASP A 70 2.93 -1.77 14.08
CA ASP A 70 1.90 -1.45 15.07
C ASP A 70 0.58 -2.23 14.86
N GLY A 71 0.57 -3.21 13.96
CA GLY A 71 -0.57 -4.04 13.65
C GLY A 71 -1.52 -3.45 12.61
N ALA A 72 -1.21 -2.30 12.01
CA ALA A 72 -2.02 -1.77 10.93
C ALA A 72 -1.82 -2.54 9.61
N VAL A 73 -2.89 -2.75 8.85
CA VAL A 73 -2.89 -3.52 7.61
C VAL A 73 -3.70 -2.79 6.56
N MET A 74 -3.18 -2.68 5.33
CA MET A 74 -3.96 -2.21 4.19
C MET A 74 -4.43 -3.40 3.36
N VAL A 75 -5.74 -3.43 3.08
CA VAL A 75 -6.37 -4.45 2.24
C VAL A 75 -7.13 -3.78 1.12
N LEU A 76 -7.05 -4.33 -0.08
CA LEU A 76 -7.92 -3.99 -1.20
C LEU A 76 -8.97 -5.08 -1.39
N TYR A 77 -10.17 -4.65 -1.77
CA TYR A 77 -11.30 -5.48 -2.12
C TYR A 77 -11.60 -5.31 -3.60
N ARG A 78 -11.89 -6.44 -4.25
CA ARG A 78 -12.34 -6.53 -5.63
C ARG A 78 -13.69 -7.22 -5.63
N GLN A 79 -14.68 -6.57 -6.21
CA GLN A 79 -16.05 -7.08 -6.30
C GLN A 79 -16.72 -6.65 -7.61
N PRO A 80 -17.72 -7.39 -8.11
CA PRO A 80 -18.58 -6.92 -9.19
C PRO A 80 -19.26 -5.60 -8.79
N ASP A 81 -19.47 -4.71 -9.76
CA ASP A 81 -20.28 -3.51 -9.55
C ASP A 81 -21.77 -3.89 -9.46
N LEU A 82 -22.47 -3.37 -8.44
CA LEU A 82 -23.87 -3.68 -8.17
C LEU A 82 -24.83 -3.23 -9.28
N THR A 83 -24.45 -2.23 -10.06
CA THR A 83 -25.25 -1.69 -11.18
C THR A 83 -24.88 -2.34 -12.51
N ASN A 84 -23.69 -2.94 -12.60
CA ASN A 84 -23.20 -3.59 -13.81
C ASN A 84 -22.17 -4.66 -13.45
N GLU A 85 -22.61 -5.91 -13.33
CA GLU A 85 -21.76 -7.05 -12.96
C GLU A 85 -20.58 -7.30 -13.93
N ARG A 86 -20.60 -6.72 -15.14
CA ARG A 86 -19.47 -6.78 -16.08
C ARG A 86 -18.35 -5.80 -15.72
N LYS A 87 -18.60 -4.86 -14.80
CA LYS A 87 -17.62 -3.94 -14.25
C LYS A 87 -17.15 -4.44 -12.89
N ILE A 88 -15.90 -4.11 -12.60
CA ILE A 88 -15.29 -4.38 -11.30
C ILE A 88 -15.20 -3.08 -10.54
N ARG A 89 -15.65 -3.13 -9.28
CA ARG A 89 -15.42 -2.09 -8.30
C ARG A 89 -14.22 -2.48 -7.43
N LEU A 90 -13.31 -1.54 -7.26
CA LEU A 90 -12.21 -1.63 -6.33
C LEU A 90 -12.47 -0.69 -5.16
N SER A 91 -12.16 -1.18 -3.96
CA SER A 91 -12.21 -0.40 -2.72
C SER A 91 -11.06 -0.87 -1.84
N GLY A 92 -10.72 -0.10 -0.82
CA GLY A 92 -9.74 -0.49 0.17
C GLY A 92 -10.26 -0.31 1.58
N ALA A 93 -9.50 -0.81 2.54
CA ALA A 93 -9.63 -0.46 3.93
C ALA A 93 -8.28 -0.56 4.62
N LEU A 94 -8.10 0.28 5.63
CA LEU A 94 -7.03 0.12 6.61
C LEU A 94 -7.63 -0.46 7.88
N PHE A 95 -6.99 -1.48 8.45
CA PHE A 95 -7.36 -2.07 9.73
C PHE A 95 -6.23 -1.90 10.72
N LYS A 96 -6.54 -2.01 12.01
CA LYS A 96 -5.54 -2.27 13.05
C LYS A 96 -5.89 -3.55 13.80
N CYS A 97 -5.05 -4.58 13.69
CA CYS A 97 -5.24 -5.84 14.40
C CYS A 97 -5.32 -5.56 15.92
N GLY A 98 -6.31 -6.16 16.60
CA GLY A 98 -6.64 -5.89 18.00
C GLY A 98 -7.67 -4.77 18.27
N ILE A 99 -7.94 -3.85 17.34
CA ILE A 99 -8.80 -2.66 17.60
C ILE A 99 -10.23 -2.79 17.03
N LYS A 100 -10.52 -3.85 16.26
CA LYS A 100 -11.82 -4.10 15.63
C LYS A 100 -12.44 -2.87 14.91
N ARG A 101 -11.61 -2.09 14.22
CA ARG A 101 -11.99 -0.83 13.56
C ARG A 101 -11.39 -0.77 12.16
N ASP A 102 -12.12 -0.18 11.20
CA ASP A 102 -11.65 0.09 9.85
C ASP A 102 -11.73 1.55 9.43
N TRP A 103 -10.85 1.90 8.51
CA TRP A 103 -10.85 3.17 7.80
C TRP A 103 -11.08 2.86 6.33
N PRO A 104 -12.34 2.93 5.85
CA PRO A 104 -12.66 2.57 4.48
C PRO A 104 -12.02 3.55 3.50
N ILE A 105 -11.51 3.02 2.40
CA ILE A 105 -10.96 3.76 1.28
C ILE A 105 -11.92 3.55 0.10
N LEU A 106 -12.85 4.50 -0.05
CA LEU A 106 -14.02 4.33 -0.89
C LEU A 106 -13.76 4.48 -2.40
N PHE A 107 -12.56 4.91 -2.79
CA PHE A 107 -12.17 5.17 -4.18
C PHE A 107 -10.71 4.73 -4.40
N ILE A 108 -10.53 3.56 -5.02
CA ILE A 108 -9.23 3.09 -5.50
C ILE A 108 -9.38 2.85 -6.99
N ASP A 109 -8.89 3.77 -7.80
CA ASP A 109 -9.00 3.68 -9.27
C ASP A 109 -7.65 3.33 -9.92
N SER A 110 -6.56 3.50 -9.16
CA SER A 110 -5.20 3.34 -9.64
C SER A 110 -4.22 2.85 -8.57
N ALA A 111 -3.06 2.36 -9.01
CA ALA A 111 -1.93 2.10 -8.14
C ALA A 111 -1.41 3.36 -7.43
N ALA A 112 -1.62 4.55 -8.02
CA ALA A 112 -1.26 5.82 -7.40
C ALA A 112 -2.11 6.11 -6.15
N ASP A 113 -3.40 5.78 -6.17
CA ASP A 113 -4.28 5.92 -5.00
C ASP A 113 -3.83 5.00 -3.86
N VAL A 114 -3.45 3.77 -4.20
CA VAL A 114 -2.91 2.80 -3.24
C VAL A 114 -1.62 3.32 -2.63
N LYS A 115 -0.70 3.80 -3.46
CA LYS A 115 0.55 4.40 -3.00
C LYS A 115 0.29 5.59 -2.07
N LYS A 116 -0.63 6.48 -2.43
CA LYS A 116 -1.00 7.64 -1.61
C LYS A 116 -1.51 7.21 -0.22
N GLN A 117 -2.35 6.17 -0.15
CA GLN A 117 -2.85 5.65 1.12
C GLN A 117 -1.78 4.96 1.95
N LEU A 118 -0.82 4.29 1.30
CA LEU A 118 0.34 3.75 1.99
C LEU A 118 1.26 4.85 2.51
N GLU A 119 1.46 5.97 1.79
CA GLU A 119 2.33 7.06 2.22
C GLU A 119 1.69 7.98 3.26
N HIS A 120 0.37 8.16 3.19
CA HIS A 120 -0.41 9.05 4.05
C HIS A 120 -1.73 8.37 4.48
N PRO A 121 -1.67 7.34 5.35
CA PRO A 121 -2.84 6.55 5.70
C PRO A 121 -3.83 7.34 6.56
N PHE A 122 -5.12 7.30 6.21
CA PHE A 122 -6.17 7.96 6.99
C PHE A 122 -6.28 7.49 8.43
N LEU A 123 -5.80 6.27 8.74
CA LEU A 123 -5.80 5.75 10.10
C LEU A 123 -4.93 6.58 11.08
N ASP A 124 -3.96 7.33 10.56
CA ASP A 124 -3.09 8.21 11.36
C ASP A 124 -3.65 9.65 11.46
N ASP A 125 -4.70 9.98 10.69
CA ASP A 125 -5.32 11.30 10.74
C ASP A 125 -6.29 11.38 11.95
N PRO A 126 -6.03 12.24 12.94
CA PRO A 126 -6.87 12.35 14.14
C PRO A 126 -8.29 12.83 13.84
N SER A 127 -8.55 13.44 12.67
CA SER A 127 -9.89 13.84 12.25
C SER A 127 -10.70 12.70 11.63
N HIS A 128 -10.07 11.56 11.34
CA HIS A 128 -10.71 10.38 10.77
C HIS A 128 -10.90 9.29 11.83
N GLU A 129 -12.03 9.37 12.53
CA GLU A 129 -12.46 8.31 13.43
C GLU A 129 -12.99 7.14 12.60
N GLY A 130 -12.18 6.08 12.47
CA GLY A 130 -12.58 4.87 11.74
C GLY A 130 -13.90 4.27 12.26
N ILE A 131 -14.51 3.40 11.46
CA ILE A 131 -15.79 2.77 11.74
C ILE A 131 -15.54 1.46 12.49
N SER A 132 -16.40 1.13 13.45
CA SER A 132 -16.32 -0.18 14.11
C SER A 132 -16.80 -1.27 13.16
N PHE A 133 -16.16 -2.44 13.19
CA PHE A 133 -16.64 -3.57 12.42
C PHE A 133 -18.05 -3.98 12.86
N MET A 134 -18.94 -4.14 11.89
CA MET A 134 -20.19 -4.86 12.12
C MET A 134 -19.90 -6.36 12.15
N GLU A 135 -20.30 -7.06 13.21
CA GLU A 135 -20.11 -8.51 13.31
C GLU A 135 -20.79 -9.22 12.13
N GLY A 136 -20.07 -10.18 11.55
CA GLY A 136 -20.53 -10.92 10.37
C GLY A 136 -20.45 -10.18 9.04
N SER A 137 -20.02 -8.91 9.01
CA SER A 137 -19.75 -8.22 7.74
C SER A 137 -18.55 -8.80 7.00
N ASP A 138 -18.53 -8.66 5.67
CA ASP A 138 -17.43 -9.09 4.79
C ASP A 138 -16.09 -8.52 5.29
N VAL A 139 -16.09 -7.26 5.70
CA VAL A 139 -14.91 -6.58 6.26
C VAL A 139 -14.45 -7.24 7.58
N ALA A 140 -15.37 -7.58 8.48
CA ALA A 140 -15.04 -8.26 9.74
C ALA A 140 -14.50 -9.69 9.50
N ILE A 141 -15.02 -10.40 8.50
CA ILE A 141 -14.57 -11.74 8.12
C ILE A 141 -13.18 -11.69 7.50
N VAL A 142 -12.93 -10.76 6.57
CA VAL A 142 -11.60 -10.55 5.99
C VAL A 142 -10.61 -10.08 7.06
N TYR A 143 -11.03 -9.22 7.99
CA TYR A 143 -10.21 -8.87 9.15
C TYR A 143 -9.79 -10.10 9.96
N GLN A 144 -10.71 -11.01 10.27
CA GLN A 144 -10.39 -12.25 10.98
C GLN A 144 -9.42 -13.13 10.17
N ALA A 145 -9.61 -13.24 8.86
CA ALA A 145 -8.70 -13.99 7.99
C ALA A 145 -7.30 -13.38 7.90
N VAL A 146 -7.17 -12.06 8.10
CA VAL A 146 -5.91 -11.30 7.98
C VAL A 146 -5.19 -11.12 9.31
N CYS A 147 -5.92 -11.03 10.42
CA CYS A 147 -5.42 -10.73 11.77
C CYS A 147 -5.58 -11.87 12.79
N GLY A 148 -6.42 -12.88 12.52
CA GLY A 148 -6.79 -13.95 13.47
C GLY A 148 -5.89 -15.20 13.43
N GLY A 149 -4.65 -15.06 12.97
CA GLY A 149 -3.63 -16.12 13.01
C GLY A 149 -2.83 -16.09 14.31
#